data_AF-X0WU51-F1
#
_entry.id   AF-X0WU51-F1
#
_cell.length_a   1.000
_cell.length_b   1.000
_cell.length_c   1.000
_cell.angle_alpha   90.00
_cell.angle_beta   90.00
_cell.angle_gamma   90.00
#
_symmetry.space_group_name_H-M   'P 1'
#
loop_
_entity.id
_entity.type
_entity.pdbx_description
1 polymer ?
#
loop_
_entity_poly.entity_id
_entity_poly.type
_entity_poly.pdbx_seq_one_letter_code
_entity_poly.pdbx_strand_id
1 'polypeptide(L)'
;AEGSALARAILRYFLDRKTLTVATTHYGDLKAFAYTTSGLENASLEFDPATLQPTYRLTVGIPGGSNAMATAARLGIRAEIIDDARSMLTEGSQELENLLTSLMVEKQKAEALNIELVIERDEYSKRNSELDKERERLETEERYITQEARDRILSEAAELHKEIRKAASELRKKKSADVVEQARETLAGVRQQLDSEAWNIRKSSDQETESEMIKVGDDVWIKEAGLAATVLAISEESREVDVQAGRTKMRLGIDGITS
;
A
#
# COMPACT_ATOMS: atom_id res chain seq x y z
N ALA A 1 16.24 -39.11 -33.92
CA ALA A 1 16.65 -37.97 -34.77
C ALA A 1 15.74 -37.80 -36.00
N GLU A 2 15.63 -38.81 -36.87
CA GLU A 2 14.87 -38.70 -38.13
C GLU A 2 13.36 -38.39 -37.95
N GLY A 3 12.69 -39.04 -36.99
CA GLY A 3 11.27 -38.80 -36.72
C GLY A 3 10.95 -37.38 -36.23
N SER A 4 11.81 -36.82 -35.37
CA SER A 4 11.71 -35.42 -34.92
C SER A 4 11.90 -34.44 -36.09
N ALA A 5 12.90 -34.69 -36.94
CA ALA A 5 13.16 -33.86 -38.13
C ALA A 5 11.98 -33.88 -39.11
N LEU A 6 11.43 -35.06 -39.40
CA LEU A 6 10.26 -35.20 -40.27
C LEU A 6 9.03 -34.48 -39.68
N ALA A 7 8.76 -34.66 -38.39
CA ALA A 7 7.62 -34.01 -37.75
C ALA A 7 7.75 -32.47 -37.76
N ARG A 8 8.95 -31.93 -37.56
CA ARG A 8 9.21 -30.48 -37.73
C ARG A 8 8.93 -30.00 -39.15
N ALA A 9 9.35 -30.76 -40.16
CA ALA A 9 9.10 -30.43 -41.56
C ALA A 9 7.60 -30.43 -41.89
N ILE A 10 6.85 -31.40 -41.36
CA ILE A 10 5.38 -31.48 -41.52
C ILE A 10 4.70 -30.29 -40.84
N LEU A 11 5.06 -29.96 -39.60
CA LEU A 11 4.51 -28.80 -38.88
C LEU A 11 4.80 -27.49 -39.63
N ARG A 12 6.02 -27.36 -40.17
CA ARG A 12 6.39 -26.19 -40.97
C ARG A 12 5.56 -26.08 -42.24
N TYR A 13 5.33 -27.19 -42.94
CA TYR A 13 4.50 -27.21 -44.15
C TYR A 13 3.07 -26.72 -43.88
N PHE A 14 2.46 -27.11 -42.77
CA PHE A 14 1.12 -26.62 -42.40
C PHE A 14 1.14 -25.16 -41.92
N LEU A 15 2.19 -24.76 -41.19
CA LEU A 15 2.37 -23.38 -40.75
C LEU A 15 2.47 -22.41 -41.94
N ASP A 16 3.28 -22.73 -42.96
CA ASP A 16 3.46 -21.90 -44.15
C ASP A 16 2.16 -21.74 -44.95
N ARG A 17 1.22 -22.70 -44.80
CA ARG A 17 -0.12 -22.67 -45.41
C ARG A 17 -1.19 -22.00 -44.52
N LYS A 18 -0.81 -21.55 -43.32
CA LYS A 18 -1.72 -20.94 -42.33
C LYS A 18 -2.89 -21.86 -41.94
N THR A 19 -2.63 -23.16 -41.89
CA THR A 19 -3.64 -24.15 -41.47
C THR A 19 -3.63 -24.29 -39.95
N LEU A 20 -4.81 -24.23 -39.32
CA LEU A 20 -4.95 -24.58 -37.90
C LEU A 20 -4.52 -26.03 -37.70
N THR A 21 -3.48 -26.24 -36.90
CA THR A 21 -2.87 -27.56 -36.70
C THR A 21 -2.72 -27.83 -35.21
N VAL A 22 -3.21 -28.98 -34.76
CA VAL A 22 -2.99 -29.49 -33.41
C VAL A 22 -2.18 -30.77 -33.53
N ALA A 23 -1.05 -30.83 -32.82
CA ALA A 23 -0.17 -31.99 -32.82
C ALA A 23 0.23 -32.34 -31.39
N THR A 24 0.09 -33.62 -31.04
CA THR A 24 0.58 -34.15 -29.76
C THR A 24 1.91 -34.85 -29.98
N THR A 25 2.89 -34.61 -29.11
CA THR A 25 4.21 -35.20 -29.23
C THR A 25 4.86 -35.44 -27.88
N HIS A 26 5.76 -36.41 -27.83
CA HIS A 26 6.67 -36.65 -26.71
C HIS A 26 8.12 -36.23 -27.03
N TYR A 27 8.37 -35.66 -28.22
CA TYR A 27 9.70 -35.23 -28.62
C TYR A 27 10.06 -33.86 -28.04
N GLY A 28 11.11 -33.80 -27.23
CA GLY A 28 11.63 -32.55 -26.68
C GLY A 28 12.03 -31.53 -27.76
N ASP A 29 12.66 -31.99 -28.84
CA ASP A 29 13.01 -31.16 -29.99
C ASP A 29 11.82 -30.40 -30.59
N LEU A 30 10.62 -30.99 -30.59
CA LEU A 30 9.42 -30.33 -31.11
C LEU A 30 8.93 -29.24 -30.14
N LYS A 31 9.05 -29.46 -28.83
CA LYS A 31 8.75 -28.46 -27.80
C LYS A 31 9.67 -27.23 -27.98
N ALA A 32 10.96 -27.46 -28.19
CA ALA A 32 11.95 -26.42 -28.45
C ALA A 32 11.71 -25.69 -29.80
N PHE A 33 11.35 -26.45 -30.83
CA PHE A 33 11.00 -25.89 -32.14
C PHE A 33 9.77 -24.97 -32.08
N ALA A 34 8.72 -25.38 -31.38
CA ALA A 34 7.51 -24.57 -31.19
C ALA A 34 7.81 -23.28 -30.40
N TYR A 35 8.70 -23.34 -29.40
CA TYR A 35 9.09 -22.17 -28.62
C TYR A 35 9.86 -21.11 -29.45
N THR A 36 10.68 -21.55 -30.40
CA THR A 36 11.57 -20.68 -31.19
C THR A 36 10.96 -20.23 -32.52
N THR A 37 9.82 -20.79 -32.92
CA THR A 37 9.22 -20.55 -34.23
C THR A 37 7.94 -19.73 -34.10
N SER A 38 7.96 -18.51 -34.62
CA SER A 38 6.76 -17.66 -34.67
C SER A 38 5.61 -18.36 -35.39
N GLY A 39 4.41 -18.27 -34.81
CA GLY A 39 3.20 -18.91 -35.32
C GLY A 39 3.00 -20.36 -34.86
N LEU A 40 3.93 -20.92 -34.08
CA LEU A 40 3.73 -22.11 -33.28
C LEU A 40 3.64 -21.73 -31.81
N GLU A 41 2.85 -22.48 -31.05
CA GLU A 41 2.71 -22.29 -29.62
C GLU A 41 2.66 -23.64 -28.93
N ASN A 42 3.38 -23.76 -27.81
CA ASN A 42 3.33 -24.97 -26.98
C ASN A 42 2.02 -25.02 -26.21
N ALA A 43 1.54 -26.24 -25.94
CA ALA A 43 0.49 -26.46 -24.98
C ALA A 43 0.74 -27.76 -24.22
N SER A 44 0.32 -27.81 -22.97
CA SER A 44 0.51 -28.96 -22.09
C SER A 44 -0.71 -29.22 -21.25
N LEU A 45 -1.01 -30.49 -21.01
CA LEU A 45 -1.95 -30.87 -19.96
C LEU A 45 -1.22 -30.84 -18.63
N GLU A 46 -1.82 -30.19 -17.65
CA GLU A 46 -1.27 -30.10 -16.32
C GLU A 46 -1.33 -31.45 -15.59
N PHE A 47 -0.30 -31.64 -14.77
CA PHE A 47 -0.11 -32.76 -13.90
C PHE A 47 0.08 -32.26 -12.48
N ASP A 48 -0.62 -32.85 -11.52
CA ASP A 48 -0.45 -32.54 -10.11
C ASP A 48 0.89 -33.13 -9.62
N PRO A 49 1.86 -32.30 -9.19
CA PRO A 49 3.16 -32.79 -8.74
C PRO A 49 3.10 -33.60 -7.43
N ALA A 50 2.06 -33.43 -6.61
CA ALA A 50 1.90 -34.13 -5.34
C ALA A 50 1.29 -35.53 -5.52
N THR A 51 0.20 -35.62 -6.28
CA THR A 51 -0.48 -36.91 -6.53
C THR A 51 0.07 -37.66 -7.75
N LEU A 52 0.85 -36.97 -8.57
CA LEU A 52 1.28 -37.42 -9.89
C LEU A 52 0.09 -37.82 -10.76
N GLN A 53 -1.03 -37.09 -10.69
CA GLN A 53 -2.24 -37.37 -11.48
C GLN A 53 -2.49 -36.28 -12.54
N PRO A 54 -3.04 -36.64 -13.72
CA PRO A 54 -3.43 -35.63 -14.70
C PRO A 54 -4.62 -34.82 -14.16
N THR A 55 -4.52 -33.49 -14.20
CA THR A 55 -5.66 -32.60 -13.87
C THR A 55 -6.56 -32.36 -15.08
N TYR A 56 -6.12 -32.81 -16.27
CA TYR A 56 -6.75 -32.57 -17.57
C TYR A 56 -6.94 -31.08 -17.92
N ARG A 57 -6.24 -30.19 -17.22
CA ARG A 57 -6.26 -28.76 -17.51
C ARG A 57 -5.24 -28.43 -18.60
N LEU A 58 -5.71 -27.91 -19.74
CA LEU A 58 -4.85 -27.45 -20.81
C LEU A 58 -4.25 -26.09 -20.45
N THR A 59 -2.93 -25.98 -20.51
CA THR A 59 -2.16 -24.74 -20.38
C THR A 59 -1.50 -24.44 -21.71
N VAL A 60 -1.83 -23.29 -22.30
CA VAL A 60 -1.24 -22.81 -23.55
C VAL A 60 -0.03 -21.93 -23.25
N GLY A 61 0.94 -21.92 -24.16
CA GLY A 61 2.20 -21.18 -24.07
C GLY A 61 3.34 -21.95 -23.39
N ILE A 62 3.04 -23.04 -22.69
CA ILE A 62 4.02 -23.75 -21.85
C ILE A 62 4.15 -25.20 -22.31
N PRO A 63 5.38 -25.68 -22.58
CA PRO A 63 5.60 -27.09 -22.84
C PRO A 63 5.43 -27.91 -21.56
N GLY A 64 4.88 -29.11 -21.67
CA GLY A 64 4.75 -30.00 -20.51
C GLY A 64 6.07 -30.69 -20.20
N GLY A 65 6.38 -30.88 -18.92
CA GLY A 65 7.47 -31.74 -18.46
C GLY A 65 7.26 -33.20 -18.86
N SER A 66 8.33 -33.93 -19.16
CA SER A 66 8.26 -35.36 -19.44
C SER A 66 8.14 -36.18 -18.15
N ASN A 67 6.90 -36.42 -17.70
CA ASN A 67 6.61 -37.13 -16.44
C ASN A 67 6.67 -38.67 -16.56
N ALA A 68 7.34 -39.21 -17.57
CA ALA A 68 7.37 -40.66 -17.82
C ALA A 68 8.00 -41.43 -16.65
N MET A 69 9.10 -40.93 -16.08
CA MET A 69 9.77 -41.56 -14.95
C MET A 69 8.92 -41.52 -13.67
N ALA A 70 8.27 -40.39 -13.41
CA ALA A 70 7.37 -40.25 -12.26
C ALA A 70 6.13 -41.16 -12.41
N THR A 71 5.61 -41.29 -13.63
CA THR A 71 4.50 -42.20 -13.93
C THR A 71 4.92 -43.67 -13.76
N ALA A 72 6.11 -44.05 -14.24
CA ALA A 72 6.65 -45.40 -14.08
C ALA A 72 6.84 -45.76 -12.60
N ALA A 73 7.37 -44.84 -11.78
CA ALA A 73 7.48 -45.00 -10.33
C ALA A 73 6.11 -45.28 -9.70
N ARG A 74 5.10 -44.47 -10.04
CA ARG A 74 3.73 -44.63 -9.54
C ARG A 74 3.09 -45.95 -9.95
N LEU A 75 3.42 -46.46 -11.13
CA LEU A 75 2.95 -47.76 -11.63
C LEU A 75 3.67 -48.96 -11.01
N GLY A 76 4.64 -48.73 -10.09
CA GLY A 76 5.32 -49.77 -9.34
C GLY A 76 6.62 -50.28 -9.97
N ILE A 77 7.19 -49.56 -10.94
CA ILE A 77 8.53 -49.85 -11.44
C ILE A 77 9.56 -49.58 -10.32
N ARG A 78 10.47 -50.51 -10.11
CA ARG A 78 11.51 -50.41 -9.06
C ARG A 78 12.41 -49.20 -9.28
N ALA A 79 12.76 -48.51 -8.18
CA ALA A 79 13.61 -47.32 -8.20
C ALA A 79 14.92 -47.55 -8.97
N GLU A 80 15.59 -48.69 -8.76
CA GLU A 80 16.83 -49.07 -9.45
C GLU A 80 16.71 -49.03 -10.99
N ILE A 81 15.56 -49.44 -11.54
CA ILE A 81 15.31 -49.42 -12.99
C ILE A 81 15.10 -47.98 -13.47
N ILE A 82 14.45 -47.15 -12.66
CA ILE A 82 14.19 -45.74 -12.97
C ILE A 82 15.50 -44.95 -12.93
N ASP A 83 16.33 -45.20 -11.94
CA ASP A 83 17.63 -44.55 -11.79
C ASP A 83 18.58 -44.94 -12.92
N ASP A 84 18.60 -46.22 -13.30
CA ASP A 84 19.33 -46.69 -14.49
C ASP A 84 18.81 -46.01 -15.76
N ALA A 85 17.50 -45.95 -15.96
CA ALA A 85 16.90 -45.28 -17.12
C ALA A 85 17.20 -43.77 -17.17
N ARG A 86 17.30 -43.09 -16.02
CA ARG A 86 17.74 -41.69 -15.94
C ARG A 86 19.18 -41.53 -16.38
N SER A 87 20.06 -42.46 -15.99
CA SER A 87 21.48 -42.42 -16.38
C SER A 87 21.71 -42.57 -17.89
N MET A 88 20.75 -43.17 -18.60
CA MET A 88 20.80 -43.34 -20.06
C MET A 88 20.34 -42.10 -20.84
N LEU A 89 19.78 -41.08 -20.18
CA LEU A 89 19.41 -39.83 -20.83
C LEU A 89 20.66 -39.00 -21.15
N THR A 90 20.68 -38.36 -22.32
CA THR A 90 21.73 -37.39 -22.66
C THR A 90 21.69 -36.21 -21.69
N GLU A 91 22.85 -35.68 -21.28
CA GLU A 91 22.94 -34.53 -20.35
C GLU A 91 22.02 -33.37 -20.75
N GLY A 92 22.03 -32.95 -22.02
CA GLY A 92 21.18 -31.85 -22.49
C GLY A 92 19.67 -32.12 -22.40
N SER A 93 19.24 -33.39 -22.51
CA SER A 93 17.83 -33.76 -22.29
C SER A 93 17.46 -33.72 -20.81
N GLN A 94 18.38 -34.11 -19.93
CA GLN A 94 18.17 -34.09 -18.48
C GLN A 94 18.13 -32.65 -17.95
N GLU A 95 19.01 -31.77 -18.43
CA GLU A 95 19.03 -30.34 -18.08
C GLU A 95 17.76 -29.63 -18.53
N LEU A 96 17.30 -29.87 -19.77
CA LEU A 96 16.07 -29.27 -20.29
C LEU A 96 14.84 -29.69 -19.46
N GLU A 97 14.72 -30.95 -19.09
CA GLU A 97 13.59 -31.42 -18.30
C GLU A 97 13.64 -30.92 -16.85
N ASN A 98 14.84 -30.81 -16.26
CA ASN A 98 15.00 -30.22 -14.94
C ASN A 98 14.59 -28.72 -14.94
N LEU A 99 15.04 -27.97 -15.95
CA LEU A 99 14.66 -26.56 -16.13
C LEU A 99 13.16 -26.40 -16.34
N LEU A 100 12.55 -27.27 -17.15
CA LEU A 100 11.12 -27.21 -17.39
C LEU A 100 10.32 -27.52 -16.11
N THR A 101 10.78 -28.49 -15.33
CA THR A 101 10.17 -28.83 -14.04
C THR A 101 10.28 -27.66 -13.05
N SER A 102 11.44 -27.00 -12.95
CA SER A 102 11.60 -25.85 -12.06
C SER A 102 10.73 -24.67 -12.48
N LEU A 103 10.65 -24.38 -13.79
CA LEU A 103 9.75 -23.34 -14.31
C LEU A 103 8.28 -23.64 -14.02
N MET A 104 7.85 -24.90 -14.10
CA MET A 104 6.48 -25.29 -13.75
C MET A 104 6.18 -25.05 -12.26
N VAL A 105 7.11 -25.41 -11.38
CA VAL A 105 6.97 -25.19 -9.92
C VAL A 105 6.94 -23.69 -9.60
N GLU A 106 7.84 -22.90 -10.18
CA GLU A 106 7.87 -21.45 -10.00
C GLU A 106 6.58 -20.79 -10.49
N LYS A 107 6.07 -21.23 -11.64
CA LYS A 107 4.79 -20.75 -12.17
C LYS A 107 3.64 -21.06 -11.21
N GLN A 108 3.52 -22.30 -10.74
CA GLN A 108 2.45 -22.67 -9.80
C GLN A 108 2.52 -21.84 -8.53
N LYS A 109 3.72 -21.58 -8.02
CA LYS A 109 3.94 -20.69 -6.87
C LYS A 109 3.51 -19.26 -7.18
N ALA A 110 3.87 -18.73 -8.35
CA ALA A 110 3.46 -17.39 -8.77
C ALA A 110 1.94 -17.27 -8.95
N GLU A 111 1.27 -18.28 -9.50
CA GLU A 111 -0.18 -18.34 -9.61
C GLU A 111 -0.85 -18.36 -8.24
N ALA A 112 -0.35 -19.17 -7.30
CA ALA A 112 -0.87 -19.21 -5.93
C ALA A 112 -0.70 -17.85 -5.21
N LEU A 113 0.48 -17.24 -5.31
CA LEU A 113 0.76 -15.91 -4.76
C LEU A 113 -0.14 -14.83 -5.38
N ASN A 114 -0.40 -14.89 -6.69
CA ASN A 114 -1.29 -13.93 -7.35
C ASN A 114 -2.74 -14.06 -6.85
N ILE A 115 -3.22 -15.28 -6.61
CA ILE A 115 -4.56 -15.50 -6.05
C ILE A 115 -4.64 -14.91 -4.64
N GLU A 116 -3.63 -15.19 -3.80
CA GLU A 116 -3.54 -14.65 -2.44
C GLU A 116 -3.52 -13.11 -2.45
N LEU A 117 -2.68 -12.51 -3.30
CA LEU A 117 -2.57 -11.05 -3.45
C LEU A 117 -3.90 -10.41 -3.87
N VAL A 118 -4.67 -11.06 -4.75
CA VAL A 118 -5.98 -10.55 -5.19
C VAL A 118 -6.97 -10.54 -4.03
N ILE A 119 -7.00 -11.60 -3.22
CA ILE A 119 -7.87 -11.69 -2.04
C ILE A 119 -7.48 -10.61 -1.03
N GLU A 120 -6.19 -10.52 -0.69
CA GLU A 120 -5.65 -9.56 0.26
C GLU A 120 -5.94 -8.12 -0.18
N ARG A 121 -5.78 -7.82 -1.48
CA ARG A 121 -6.10 -6.49 -2.04
C ARG A 121 -7.59 -6.14 -1.92
N ASP A 122 -8.49 -7.10 -2.12
CA ASP A 122 -9.93 -6.88 -1.96
C ASP A 122 -10.30 -6.60 -0.49
N GLU A 123 -9.70 -7.34 0.45
CA GLU A 123 -9.88 -7.10 1.89
C GLU A 123 -9.35 -5.73 2.31
N TYR A 124 -8.15 -5.35 1.87
CA TYR A 124 -7.59 -4.02 2.12
C TYR A 124 -8.48 -2.91 1.53
N SER A 125 -8.99 -3.10 0.32
CA SER A 125 -9.87 -2.11 -0.32
C SER A 125 -11.17 -1.91 0.45
N LYS A 126 -11.78 -2.98 0.98
CA LYS A 126 -12.99 -2.89 1.81
C LYS A 126 -12.71 -2.16 3.11
N ARG A 127 -11.63 -2.55 3.80
CA ARG A 127 -11.24 -1.94 5.07
C ARG A 127 -10.91 -0.46 4.92
N ASN A 128 -10.25 -0.07 3.83
CA ASN A 128 -9.96 1.33 3.56
C ASN A 128 -11.26 2.13 3.32
N SER A 129 -12.21 1.57 2.56
CA SER A 129 -13.51 2.23 2.35
C SER A 129 -14.31 2.39 3.65
N GLU A 130 -14.24 1.43 4.57
CA GLU A 130 -14.87 1.53 5.89
C GLU A 130 -14.21 2.62 6.74
N LEU A 131 -12.88 2.66 6.76
CA LEU A 131 -12.13 3.70 7.46
C LEU A 131 -12.42 5.09 6.90
N ASP A 132 -12.50 5.24 5.57
CA ASP A 132 -12.81 6.52 4.93
C ASP A 132 -14.21 7.02 5.33
N LYS A 133 -15.21 6.12 5.38
CA LYS A 133 -16.57 6.46 5.84
C LYS A 133 -16.60 6.86 7.31
N GLU A 134 -15.86 6.15 8.16
CA GLU A 134 -15.81 6.47 9.58
C GLU A 134 -15.08 7.81 9.82
N ARG A 135 -14.02 8.09 9.06
CA ARG A 135 -13.35 9.40 9.09
C ARG A 135 -14.30 10.52 8.67
N GLU A 136 -15.02 10.35 7.57
CA GLU A 136 -16.00 11.34 7.11
C GLU A 136 -17.09 11.57 8.16
N ARG A 137 -17.59 10.50 8.79
CA ARG A 137 -18.56 10.59 9.88
C ARG A 137 -18.00 11.39 11.07
N LEU A 138 -16.81 11.04 11.55
CA LEU A 138 -16.18 11.73 12.68
C LEU A 138 -15.93 13.21 12.36
N GLU A 139 -15.48 13.53 11.14
CA GLU A 139 -15.31 14.93 10.72
C GLU A 139 -16.64 15.69 10.69
N THR A 140 -17.74 15.06 10.24
CA THR A 140 -19.06 15.71 10.27
C THR A 140 -19.54 15.95 11.69
N GLU A 141 -19.30 15.01 12.61
CA GLU A 141 -19.66 15.12 14.02
C GLU A 141 -18.82 16.19 14.73
N GLU A 142 -17.51 16.24 14.48
CA GLU A 142 -16.62 17.28 14.99
C GLU A 142 -17.05 18.68 14.50
N ARG A 143 -17.35 18.82 13.20
CA ARG A 143 -17.85 20.08 12.64
C ARG A 143 -19.16 20.51 13.29
N TYR A 144 -20.08 19.56 13.50
CA TYR A 144 -21.36 19.83 14.14
C TYR A 144 -21.18 20.31 15.59
N ILE A 145 -20.39 19.60 16.40
CA ILE A 145 -20.13 19.96 17.80
C ILE A 145 -19.43 21.32 17.89
N THR A 146 -18.44 21.58 17.02
CA THR A 146 -17.72 22.85 16.99
C THR A 146 -18.64 24.01 16.63
N GLN A 147 -19.54 23.81 15.66
CA GLN A 147 -20.52 24.82 15.27
C GLN A 147 -21.53 25.07 16.39
N GLU A 148 -22.06 24.02 17.00
CA GLU A 148 -22.98 24.14 18.13
C GLU A 148 -22.34 24.87 19.32
N ALA A 149 -21.09 24.55 19.65
CA ALA A 149 -20.34 25.25 20.69
C ALA A 149 -20.14 26.74 20.37
N ARG A 150 -19.80 27.08 19.11
CA ARG A 150 -19.69 28.47 18.66
C ARG A 150 -21.01 29.23 18.78
N ASP A 151 -22.11 28.62 18.35
CA ASP A 151 -23.43 29.25 18.38
C ASP A 151 -23.89 29.50 19.83
N ARG A 152 -23.63 28.55 20.76
CA ARG A 152 -23.88 28.74 22.19
C ARG A 152 -23.07 29.91 22.76
N ILE A 153 -21.76 29.96 22.51
CA ILE A 153 -20.89 31.05 22.97
C ILE A 153 -21.36 32.40 22.44
N LEU A 154 -21.74 32.48 21.16
CA LEU A 154 -22.25 33.71 20.55
C LEU A 154 -23.57 34.16 21.19
N SER A 155 -24.47 33.23 21.48
CA SER A 155 -25.73 33.52 22.17
C SER A 155 -25.49 34.05 23.59
N GLU A 156 -24.65 33.37 24.38
CA GLU A 156 -24.31 33.79 25.74
C GLU A 156 -23.62 35.16 25.77
N ALA A 157 -22.68 35.41 24.85
CA ALA A 157 -22.03 36.71 24.71
C ALA A 157 -23.02 37.83 24.34
N ALA A 158 -24.00 37.54 23.48
CA ALA A 158 -25.04 38.50 23.10
C ALA A 158 -25.97 38.84 24.28
N GLU A 159 -26.34 37.85 25.10
CA GLU A 159 -27.11 38.05 26.32
C GLU A 159 -26.36 38.89 27.35
N LEU A 160 -25.10 38.54 27.64
CA LEU A 160 -24.25 39.31 28.54
C LEU A 160 -24.08 40.76 28.06
N HIS A 161 -23.85 40.98 26.76
CA HIS A 161 -23.79 42.33 26.19
C HIS A 161 -25.10 43.10 26.36
N LYS A 162 -26.26 42.44 26.25
CA LYS A 162 -27.56 43.06 26.48
C LYS A 162 -27.74 43.44 27.95
N GLU A 163 -27.29 42.61 28.88
CA GLU A 163 -27.30 42.90 30.32
C GLU A 163 -26.39 44.07 30.69
N ILE A 164 -25.15 44.08 30.18
CA ILE A 164 -24.21 45.19 30.37
C ILE A 164 -24.83 46.51 29.85
N ARG A 165 -25.45 46.49 28.67
CA ARG A 165 -26.13 47.69 28.13
C ARG A 165 -27.30 48.15 29.02
N LYS A 166 -28.11 47.22 29.54
CA LYS A 166 -29.21 47.54 30.45
C LYS A 166 -28.68 48.19 31.73
N ALA A 167 -27.70 47.56 32.39
CA ALA A 167 -27.05 48.05 33.60
C ALA A 167 -26.41 49.44 33.38
N ALA A 168 -25.68 49.63 32.27
CA ALA A 168 -25.11 50.92 31.89
C ALA A 168 -26.18 52.01 31.65
N SER A 169 -27.35 51.64 31.10
CA SER A 169 -28.46 52.59 30.90
C SER A 169 -29.15 52.97 32.21
N GLU A 170 -29.27 52.04 33.16
CA GLU A 170 -29.86 52.27 34.48
C GLU A 170 -28.97 53.16 35.34
N LEU A 171 -27.66 52.93 35.32
CA LEU A 171 -26.63 53.82 35.87
C LEU A 171 -26.74 55.24 35.31
N ARG A 172 -26.98 55.37 34.00
CA ARG A 172 -27.10 56.68 33.34
C ARG A 172 -28.41 57.40 33.70
N LYS A 173 -29.46 56.66 34.07
CA LYS A 173 -30.78 57.20 34.47
C LYS A 173 -30.88 57.55 35.96
N LYS A 174 -30.06 56.98 36.85
CA LYS A 174 -30.08 57.26 38.30
C LYS A 174 -28.73 57.76 38.82
N LYS A 175 -28.61 59.06 39.12
CA LYS A 175 -27.46 59.67 39.86
C LYS A 175 -27.60 59.48 41.39
N SER A 176 -27.80 58.26 41.87
CA SER A 176 -27.80 57.96 43.31
C SER A 176 -26.59 57.10 43.64
N ALA A 177 -25.83 57.48 44.68
CA ALA A 177 -24.56 56.85 45.05
C ALA A 177 -24.68 55.33 45.32
N ASP A 178 -25.84 54.87 45.81
CA ASP A 178 -26.08 53.44 46.10
C ASP A 178 -26.25 52.57 44.84
N VAL A 179 -26.73 53.15 43.74
CA VAL A 179 -26.91 52.43 42.46
C VAL A 179 -25.56 52.27 41.74
N VAL A 180 -24.62 53.18 42.00
CA VAL A 180 -23.26 53.13 41.45
C VAL A 180 -22.45 51.98 42.06
N GLU A 181 -22.68 51.65 43.34
CA GLU A 181 -22.04 50.51 43.98
C GLU A 181 -22.59 49.16 43.48
N GLN A 182 -23.92 48.98 43.46
CA GLN A 182 -24.52 47.74 42.94
C GLN A 182 -24.19 47.48 41.46
N ALA A 183 -24.02 48.54 40.68
CA ALA A 183 -23.54 48.45 39.30
C ALA A 183 -22.05 48.06 39.19
N ARG A 184 -21.21 48.51 40.13
CA ARG A 184 -19.80 48.10 40.20
C ARG A 184 -19.68 46.64 40.60
N GLU A 185 -20.50 46.18 41.53
CA GLU A 185 -20.55 44.78 41.96
C GLU A 185 -20.99 43.85 40.82
N THR A 186 -22.03 44.22 40.09
CA THR A 186 -22.49 43.44 38.91
C THR A 186 -21.49 43.45 37.77
N LEU A 187 -20.84 44.59 37.48
CA LEU A 187 -19.74 44.65 36.51
C LEU A 187 -18.52 43.82 36.96
N ALA A 188 -18.23 43.78 38.25
CA ALA A 188 -17.16 42.95 38.81
C ALA A 188 -17.51 41.45 38.71
N GLY A 189 -18.75 41.06 39.00
CA GLY A 189 -19.22 39.68 38.86
C GLY A 189 -19.18 39.17 37.41
N VAL A 190 -19.60 40.01 36.45
CA VAL A 190 -19.52 39.67 35.02
C VAL A 190 -18.07 39.57 34.55
N ARG A 191 -17.17 40.43 35.05
CA ARG A 191 -15.73 40.37 34.76
C ARG A 191 -15.08 39.11 35.32
N GLN A 192 -15.48 38.67 36.52
CA GLN A 192 -15.02 37.43 37.14
C GLN A 192 -15.53 36.18 36.42
N GLN A 193 -16.74 36.22 35.85
CA GLN A 193 -17.27 35.15 34.99
C GLN A 193 -16.58 35.11 33.62
N LEU A 194 -16.21 36.27 33.05
CA LEU A 194 -15.40 36.35 31.82
C LEU A 194 -13.95 35.85 32.00
N ASP A 195 -13.38 36.01 33.20
CA ASP A 195 -12.06 35.47 33.57
C ASP A 195 -12.10 33.98 33.97
N SER A 196 -13.29 33.37 34.04
CA SER A 196 -13.42 31.93 34.30
C SER A 196 -13.08 31.09 33.06
N GLU A 197 -12.68 29.84 33.28
CA GLU A 197 -11.97 28.95 32.32
C GLU A 197 -12.62 28.80 30.92
N ALA A 198 -13.89 29.16 30.75
CA ALA A 198 -14.62 29.14 29.49
C ALA A 198 -14.02 30.09 28.40
N TRP A 199 -13.33 31.18 28.79
CA TRP A 199 -12.71 32.13 27.85
C TRP A 199 -11.20 31.92 27.64
N ASN A 200 -10.55 31.10 28.46
CA ASN A 200 -9.12 30.80 28.37
C ASN A 200 -8.77 29.77 27.28
N ILE A 201 -9.77 29.09 26.70
CA ILE A 201 -9.57 28.11 25.60
C ILE A 201 -9.00 28.80 24.34
N ARG A 202 -9.13 30.12 24.21
CA ARG A 202 -8.64 30.88 23.05
C ARG A 202 -7.15 31.23 23.12
N LYS A 203 -6.47 31.00 24.25
CA LYS A 203 -5.04 31.30 24.40
C LYS A 203 -4.11 30.08 24.31
N SER A 204 -4.67 28.88 24.20
CA SER A 204 -3.89 27.64 24.07
C SER A 204 -3.71 27.14 22.63
N SER A 205 -4.29 27.80 21.61
CA SER A 205 -4.04 27.46 20.21
C SER A 205 -2.89 28.23 19.56
N ASP A 206 -2.30 29.20 20.28
CA ASP A 206 -1.06 29.88 19.90
C ASP A 206 0.08 29.46 20.85
N GLN A 207 0.18 28.16 21.18
CA GLN A 207 1.49 27.64 21.54
C GLN A 207 2.32 27.62 20.26
N GLU A 208 3.01 28.74 20.05
CA GLU A 208 4.33 28.77 19.43
C GLU A 208 5.03 27.47 19.81
N THR A 209 5.23 26.62 18.80
CA THR A 209 6.14 25.47 18.86
C THR A 209 7.43 25.97 19.50
N GLU A 210 7.57 25.74 20.80
CA GLU A 210 8.80 25.97 21.52
C GLU A 210 9.85 25.21 20.69
N SER A 211 10.79 25.95 20.11
CA SER A 211 11.83 25.39 19.26
C SER A 211 12.62 24.37 20.07
N GLU A 212 12.17 23.12 20.05
CA GLU A 212 12.97 21.98 20.44
C GLU A 212 14.20 22.04 19.55
N MET A 213 15.34 22.36 20.16
CA MET A 213 16.63 22.44 19.48
C MET A 213 16.86 21.10 18.78
N ILE A 214 16.63 21.10 17.46
CA ILE A 214 16.93 19.99 16.57
C ILE A 214 18.38 19.58 16.84
N LYS A 215 18.63 18.30 17.09
CA LYS A 215 19.98 17.76 17.29
C LYS A 215 20.44 17.01 16.05
N VAL A 216 21.75 16.94 15.90
CA VAL A 216 22.36 16.11 14.85
C VAL A 216 22.00 14.65 15.13
N GLY A 217 21.33 14.02 14.18
CA GLY A 217 20.81 12.66 14.26
C GLY A 217 19.29 12.54 14.39
N ASP A 218 18.56 13.65 14.58
CA ASP A 218 17.10 13.61 14.68
C ASP A 218 16.45 13.37 13.31
N ASP A 219 15.36 12.61 13.32
CA ASP A 219 14.48 12.45 12.16
C ASP A 219 13.52 13.63 12.13
N VAL A 220 13.54 14.37 11.03
CA VAL A 220 12.80 15.61 10.83
C VAL A 220 12.00 15.59 9.54
N TRP A 221 10.89 16.30 9.54
CA TRP A 221 10.01 16.44 8.39
C TRP A 221 10.30 17.73 7.61
N ILE A 222 10.58 17.60 6.31
CA ILE A 222 10.76 18.75 5.41
C ILE A 222 9.38 19.21 4.92
N LYS A 223 8.93 20.39 5.36
CA LYS A 223 7.58 20.93 5.03
C LYS A 223 7.36 21.10 3.53
N GLU A 224 8.36 21.62 2.81
CA GLU A 224 8.24 21.93 1.37
C GLU A 224 8.22 20.68 0.49
N ALA A 225 8.86 19.59 0.93
CA ALA A 225 9.00 18.36 0.15
C ALA A 225 8.06 17.24 0.61
N GLY A 226 7.49 17.33 1.82
CA GLY A 226 6.67 16.27 2.41
C GLY A 226 7.44 14.98 2.63
N LEU A 227 8.72 15.08 3.01
CA LEU A 227 9.63 13.94 3.16
C LEU A 227 10.23 13.90 4.57
N ALA A 228 10.39 12.68 5.10
CA ALA A 228 11.20 12.42 6.28
C ALA A 228 12.69 12.45 5.90
N ALA A 229 13.50 13.13 6.73
CA ALA A 229 14.92 13.28 6.53
C ALA A 229 15.64 13.23 7.88
N THR A 230 16.89 12.76 7.92
CA THR A 230 17.68 12.74 9.15
C THR A 230 18.70 13.89 9.13
N VAL A 231 18.85 14.59 10.25
CA VAL A 231 19.78 15.73 10.38
C VAL A 231 21.22 15.25 10.48
N LEU A 232 22.07 15.65 9.54
CA LEU A 232 23.49 15.27 9.50
C LEU A 232 24.41 16.31 10.15
N ALA A 233 24.09 17.60 10.00
CA ALA A 233 24.85 18.69 10.59
C ALA A 233 24.00 19.95 10.70
N ILE A 234 24.23 20.74 11.74
CA ILE A 234 23.56 22.02 11.98
C ILE A 234 24.62 23.10 11.99
N SER A 235 24.47 24.12 11.15
CA SER A 235 25.33 25.30 11.16
C SER A 235 24.59 26.45 11.85
N GLU A 236 24.83 26.62 13.15
CA GLU A 236 24.20 27.68 13.95
C GLU A 236 24.54 29.10 13.45
N GLU A 237 25.71 29.27 12.82
CA GLU A 237 26.17 30.57 12.28
C GLU A 237 25.44 31.00 11.01
N SER A 238 24.97 30.04 10.19
CA SER A 238 24.25 30.31 8.94
C SER A 238 22.76 30.00 9.00
N ARG A 239 22.26 29.43 10.11
CA ARG A 239 20.88 28.90 10.26
C ARG A 239 20.49 27.87 9.18
N GLU A 240 21.49 27.15 8.66
CA GLU A 240 21.29 26.08 7.68
C GLU A 240 21.52 24.70 8.32
N VAL A 241 20.72 23.72 7.90
CA VAL A 241 20.74 22.33 8.34
C VAL A 241 20.99 21.44 7.13
N ASP A 242 22.02 20.60 7.21
CA ASP A 242 22.27 19.54 6.23
C ASP A 242 21.46 18.30 6.63
N VAL A 243 20.49 17.91 5.79
CA VAL A 243 19.60 16.77 6.01
C VAL A 243 19.77 15.70 4.94
N GLN A 244 19.52 14.45 5.28
CA GLN A 244 19.51 13.33 4.36
C GLN A 244 18.10 12.75 4.23
N ALA A 245 17.49 12.97 3.07
CA ALA A 245 16.21 12.35 2.69
C ALA A 245 16.51 11.14 1.78
N GLY A 246 16.52 9.94 2.37
CA GLY A 246 16.84 8.70 1.66
C GLY A 246 18.29 8.67 1.12
N ARG A 247 18.44 8.75 -0.21
CA ARG A 247 19.75 8.74 -0.90
C ARG A 247 20.29 10.14 -1.24
N THR A 248 19.49 11.17 -1.00
CA THR A 248 19.79 12.55 -1.39
C THR A 248 20.16 13.38 -0.16
N LYS A 249 21.23 14.18 -0.27
CA LYS A 249 21.64 15.14 0.76
C LYS A 249 21.21 16.54 0.32
N MET A 250 20.61 17.30 1.23
CA MET A 250 20.06 18.63 0.95
C MET A 250 20.41 19.58 2.09
N ARG A 251 20.65 20.85 1.75
CA ARG A 251 20.85 21.92 2.72
C ARG A 251 19.61 22.80 2.74
N LEU A 252 19.03 22.98 3.92
CA LEU A 252 17.77 23.70 4.11
C LEU A 252 17.91 24.70 5.26
N GLY A 253 17.17 25.81 5.20
CA GLY A 253 17.04 26.71 6.33
C GLY A 253 16.27 26.06 7.47
N ILE A 254 16.65 26.35 8.72
CA ILE A 254 16.06 25.74 9.93
C ILE A 254 14.53 25.93 10.04
N ASP A 255 13.99 26.98 9.40
CA ASP A 255 12.56 27.30 9.38
C ASP A 255 11.72 26.35 8.48
N GLY A 256 12.37 25.64 7.54
CA GLY A 256 11.72 24.72 6.59
C GLY A 256 11.49 23.31 7.14
N ILE A 257 11.92 23.05 8.37
CA ILE A 257 11.99 21.73 8.98
C ILE A 257 11.08 21.70 10.22
N THR A 258 10.52 20.54 10.56
CA THR A 258 9.78 20.31 11.81
C THR A 258 10.20 18.96 12.39
N SER A 259 10.35 18.90 13.71
CA SER A 259 10.57 17.64 14.44
C SER A 259 9.37 16.72 14.26
#